data_AF-A0A259RTR6-F1
#
_entry.id   AF-A0A259RTR6-F1
#
_cell.length_a   1.000
_cell.length_b   1.000
_cell.length_c   1.000
_cell.angle_alpha   90.00
_cell.angle_beta   90.00
_cell.angle_gamma   90.00
#
_symmetry.space_group_name_H-M   'P 1'
#
loop_
_entity.id
_entity.type
_entity.pdbx_description
1 polymer ?
#
loop_
_entity_poly.entity_id
_entity_poly.type
_entity_poly.pdbx_seq_one_letter_code
_entity_poly.pdbx_strand_id
1 'polypeptide(L)' 'TLVVNELNTMPGFTPISMFPKCWIASGLSYRDLITELIEAGLRR' A
#
# COMPACT_ATOMS: atom_id res chain seq x y z
N THR A 1 -22.26 -1.60 -14.37
CA THR A 1 -20.97 -1.56 -15.08
C THR A 1 -19.88 -1.25 -14.09
N LEU A 2 -18.78 -2.01 -14.07
CA LEU A 2 -17.59 -1.67 -13.28
C LEU A 2 -16.75 -0.66 -14.07
N VAL A 3 -16.36 0.44 -13.43
CA VAL A 3 -15.54 1.49 -14.05
C VAL A 3 -14.37 1.81 -13.10
N VAL A 4 -13.16 1.86 -13.64
CA VAL A 4 -11.97 2.29 -12.90
C VAL A 4 -11.81 3.80 -13.10
N ASN A 5 -11.85 4.56 -12.00
CA ASN A 5 -11.78 6.03 -12.05
C ASN A 5 -10.35 6.52 -12.27
N GLU A 6 -9.42 6.11 -11.40
CA GLU A 6 -8.02 6.52 -11.45
C GLU A 6 -7.09 5.43 -10.95
N LEU A 7 -5.87 5.42 -11.47
CA LEU A 7 -4.76 4.65 -10.94
C LEU A 7 -3.81 5.62 -10.22
N ASN A 8 -3.68 5.48 -8.91
CA ASN A 8 -2.79 6.32 -8.12
C ASN A 8 -1.43 5.62 -7.89
N THR A 9 -0.34 6.21 -8.39
CA THR A 9 1.03 5.65 -8.28
C THR A 9 1.78 6.13 -7.04
N MET A 10 1.26 7.13 -6.32
CA MET A 10 1.84 7.69 -5.10
C MET A 10 0.76 7.87 -4.03
N PRO A 11 0.30 6.76 -3.43
CA PRO A 11 -0.78 6.82 -2.45
C PRO A 11 -0.32 7.46 -1.15
N GLY A 12 -1.27 8.02 -0.40
CA GLY A 12 -1.00 8.49 0.96
C GLY A 12 -0.47 7.37 1.85
N PHE A 13 0.56 7.67 2.64
CA PHE A 13 1.29 6.70 3.45
C PHE A 13 1.18 6.92 4.97
N THR A 14 0.30 7.81 5.43
CA THR A 14 0.06 7.97 6.88
C THR A 14 -0.74 6.79 7.44
N PRO A 15 -0.73 6.52 8.76
CA PRO A 15 -1.51 5.42 9.36
C PRO A 15 -3.02 5.48 9.09
N ILE A 16 -3.55 6.68 8.80
CA ILE A 16 -4.96 6.87 8.48
C ILE A 16 -5.28 6.77 6.98
N SER A 17 -4.26 6.69 6.12
CA SER A 17 -4.40 6.63 4.67
C SER A 17 -5.01 5.30 4.21
N MET A 18 -5.70 5.32 3.06
CA MET A 18 -6.38 4.13 2.53
C MET A 18 -5.43 3.00 2.17
N PHE A 19 -4.28 3.32 1.56
CA PHE A 19 -3.34 2.29 1.11
C PHE A 19 -2.82 1.43 2.29
N PRO A 20 -2.20 1.99 3.35
CA PRO A 20 -1.79 1.19 4.49
C PRO A 20 -2.95 0.46 5.18
N LYS A 21 -4.14 1.09 5.29
CA LYS A 21 -5.32 0.48 5.93
C LYS A 21 -5.78 -0.81 5.24
N CYS A 22 -5.82 -0.83 3.91
CA CYS A 22 -6.22 -2.02 3.16
C CYS A 22 -5.26 -3.20 3.40
N TRP A 23 -3.96 -2.93 3.42
CA TRP A 23 -2.94 -3.95 3.70
C TRP A 23 -3.00 -4.45 5.15
N ILE A 24 -3.24 -3.56 6.11
CA ILE A 24 -3.41 -3.95 7.51
C ILE A 24 -4.65 -4.83 7.70
N ALA A 25 -5.75 -4.51 7.04
CA ALA A 25 -6.95 -5.34 7.04
C ALA A 25 -6.73 -6.73 6.41
N SER A 26 -5.73 -6.87 5.53
CA SER A 26 -5.33 -8.18 4.95
C SER A 26 -4.43 -9.03 5.86
N GLY A 27 -4.04 -8.51 7.04
CA GLY A 27 -3.23 -9.21 8.04
C GLY A 27 -1.75 -8.80 8.08
N LEU A 28 -1.33 -7.80 7.30
CA LEU A 28 0.05 -7.32 7.27
C LEU A 28 0.26 -6.18 8.28
N SER A 29 1.30 -6.20 9.11
CA SER A 29 1.56 -5.04 9.98
C SER A 29 2.06 -3.84 9.16
N TYR A 30 1.88 -2.62 9.68
CA TYR A 30 2.39 -1.42 9.02
C TYR A 30 3.91 -1.44 8.83
N ARG A 31 4.64 -2.04 9.79
CA ARG A 31 6.10 -2.21 9.69
C ARG A 31 6.44 -3.16 8.55
N ASP A 32 5.78 -4.30 8.48
CA ASP A 32 6.04 -5.32 7.47
C ASP A 32 5.71 -4.79 6.06
N LEU A 33 4.64 -4.00 5.92
CA LEU A 33 4.31 -3.31 4.67
C LEU A 33 5.47 -2.43 4.16
N ILE A 34 6.06 -1.64 5.05
CA ILE A 34 7.18 -0.77 4.69
C ILE A 34 8.39 -1.61 4.30
N THR A 35 8.71 -2.66 5.06
CA THR A 35 9.80 -3.58 4.76
C THR A 35 9.64 -4.18 3.36
N GLU A 36 8.46 -4.74 3.05
CA GLU A 36 8.17 -5.33 1.75
C GLU A 36 8.34 -4.36 0.58
N LEU A 37 7.91 -3.10 0.75
CA LEU A 37 8.06 -2.08 -0.29
C LEU A 37 9.52 -1.67 -0.50
N ILE A 38 10.30 -1.55 0.56
CA ILE A 38 11.74 -1.28 0.46
C ILE A 38 12.44 -2.43 -0.26
N GLU A 39 12.17 -3.67 0.15
CA GLU A 39 12.75 -4.84 -0.50
C GLU A 39 12.31 -4.96 -1.97
N ALA A 40 11.04 -4.70 -2.28
CA ALA A 40 10.55 -4.68 -3.66
C ALA A 40 11.26 -3.62 -4.52
N GLY A 41 11.61 -2.48 -3.93
CA GLY A 41 12.41 -1.44 -4.59
C GLY A 41 13.86 -1.86 -4.83
N LEU A 42 14.47 -2.57 -3.88
CA LEU A 42 15.85 -3.08 -3.96
C LEU A 42 16.00 -4.28 -4.91
N ARG A 43 14.93 -5.05 -5.15
CA ARG A 43 14.91 -6.18 -6.09
C ARG A 43 14.88 -5.75 -7.58
N ARG A 44 14.82 -4.45 -7.86
CA ARG A 44 14.91 -3.87 -9.21
C ARG A 44 16.30 -3.31 -9.48
#